data_AF-A0A7S3ZBC2-F1
#
_entry.id   AF-A0A7S3ZBC2-F1
#
_cell.length_a   1.000
_cell.length_b   1.000
_cell.length_c   1.000
_cell.angle_alpha   90.00
_cell.angle_beta   90.00
_cell.angle_gamma   90.00
#
_symmetry.space_group_name_H-M   'P 1'
#
loop_
_entity.id
_entity.type
_entity.pdbx_description
1 polymer ?
#
loop_
_entity_poly.entity_id
_entity_poly.type
_entity_poly.pdbx_seq_one_letter_code
_entity_poly.pdbx_strand_id
1 'polypeptide(L)'
;MEVVTKETYLVYEALGGKRAKAMALDPSRRHLKLLPWAGVASLLSRQRISPGSPGEEKADKIGFLGEEKKKSGQTQITGRAFCFLPLPCVTGLPVHVNGYFELSANRRDIWWGSDMSG
;
A
#
# COMPACT_ATOMS: atom_id res chain seq x y z
N MET A 1 3.90 -13.72 -26.73
CA MET A 1 3.62 -12.31 -26.42
C MET A 1 3.04 -12.24 -25.01
N GLU A 2 3.52 -11.31 -24.19
CA GLU A 2 3.22 -11.22 -22.75
C GLU A 2 1.92 -10.44 -22.50
N VAL A 3 1.12 -10.88 -21.53
CA VAL A 3 -0.05 -10.12 -21.07
C VAL A 3 0.46 -8.91 -20.28
N VAL A 4 0.09 -7.71 -20.71
CA VAL A 4 0.53 -6.47 -20.05
C VAL A 4 -0.58 -5.97 -19.13
N THR A 5 -0.24 -5.70 -17.86
CA THR A 5 -1.13 -5.03 -16.91
C THR A 5 -0.72 -3.57 -16.74
N LYS A 6 -1.65 -2.64 -16.95
CA LYS A 6 -1.48 -1.22 -16.63
C LYS A 6 -2.30 -0.87 -15.40
N GLU A 7 -1.66 -0.27 -14.40
CA GLU A 7 -2.30 0.12 -13.14
C GLU A 7 -2.05 1.61 -12.88
N THR A 8 -3.06 2.30 -12.36
CA THR A 8 -2.96 3.72 -11.99
C THR A 8 -3.24 3.86 -10.51
N TYR A 9 -2.35 4.55 -9.78
CA TYR A 9 -2.46 4.76 -8.34
C TYR A 9 -2.57 6.24 -8.00
N LEU A 10 -3.39 6.57 -6.99
CA LEU A 10 -3.30 7.82 -6.26
C LEU A 10 -2.29 7.64 -5.14
N VAL A 11 -1.21 8.40 -5.18
CA VAL A 11 -0.18 8.40 -4.13
C VAL A 11 -0.35 9.67 -3.31
N TYR A 12 -0.43 9.49 -2.00
CA TYR A 12 -0.46 10.61 -1.06
C TYR A 12 0.58 10.40 0.04
N GLU A 13 1.30 11.45 0.36
CA GLU A 13 2.37 11.44 1.34
C GLU A 13 2.14 12.58 2.34
N ALA A 14 2.29 12.29 3.63
CA ALA A 14 2.04 13.27 4.67
C ALA A 14 2.92 13.09 5.90
N LEU A 15 3.22 14.23 6.52
CA LEU A 15 3.67 14.29 7.90
C LEU A 15 2.45 14.21 8.84
N GLY A 16 2.38 13.16 9.65
CA GLY A 16 1.38 12.95 10.67
C GLY A 16 1.40 14.05 11.74
N GLY A 17 0.21 14.62 11.99
CA GLY A 17 0.00 15.60 13.05
C GLY A 17 -0.47 14.99 14.37
N LYS A 18 -0.88 15.88 15.30
CA LYS A 18 -1.55 15.54 16.56
C LYS A 18 -0.82 14.44 17.34
N ARG A 19 -1.44 13.27 17.52
CA ARG A 19 -0.92 12.15 18.32
C ARG A 19 0.38 11.57 17.77
N ALA A 20 0.53 11.49 16.44
CA ALA A 20 1.77 11.00 15.82
C ALA A 20 2.93 11.95 16.08
N LYS A 21 2.70 13.26 15.93
CA LYS A 21 3.67 14.29 16.29
C LYS A 21 4.00 14.28 17.78
N ALA A 22 2.99 14.18 18.65
CA ALA A 22 3.20 14.10 20.11
C ALA A 22 4.03 12.87 20.49
N MET A 23 3.75 11.72 19.89
CA MET A 23 4.52 10.50 20.09
C MET A 23 5.97 10.61 19.59
N ALA A 24 6.20 11.26 18.44
CA ALA A 24 7.54 11.49 17.92
C ALA A 24 8.36 12.48 18.77
N LEU A 25 7.68 13.43 19.44
CA LEU A 25 8.32 14.43 20.30
C LEU A 25 8.45 14.00 21.77
N ASP A 26 7.88 12.87 22.17
CA ASP A 26 7.95 12.37 23.54
C ASP A 26 9.40 12.06 23.94
N PRO A 27 9.96 12.74 24.99
CA PRO A 27 11.34 12.53 25.42
C PRO A 27 11.66 11.07 25.76
N SER A 28 10.70 10.32 26.30
CA SER A 28 10.88 8.90 26.64
C SER A 28 11.07 8.03 25.40
N ARG A 29 10.54 8.45 24.25
CA ARG A 29 10.55 7.74 22.96
C ARG A 29 11.62 8.26 22.00
N ARG A 30 12.42 9.24 22.41
CA ARG A 30 13.45 9.86 21.57
C ARG A 30 14.46 8.85 21.00
N HIS A 31 14.73 7.77 21.74
CA HIS A 31 15.63 6.69 21.32
C HIS A 31 15.11 5.92 20.08
N LEU A 32 13.80 5.88 19.87
CA LEU A 32 13.17 5.23 18.71
C LEU A 32 13.31 6.04 17.41
N LYS A 33 13.69 7.33 17.50
CA LYS A 33 13.88 8.23 16.36
C LYS A 33 12.69 8.26 15.39
N LEU A 34 11.48 8.26 15.95
CA LEU A 34 10.24 8.19 15.18
C LEU A 34 10.12 9.38 14.23
N LEU A 35 9.88 9.09 12.95
CA LEU A 35 9.48 10.07 11.95
C LEU A 35 7.98 9.89 11.71
N PRO A 36 7.13 10.87 12.04
CA PRO A 36 5.71 10.78 11.78
C PRO A 36 5.45 11.03 10.29
N TRP A 37 6.08 10.27 9.41
CA TRP A 37 6.01 10.43 7.97
C TRP A 37 5.62 9.09 7.36
N ALA A 38 4.52 9.08 6.62
CA ALA A 38 4.06 7.94 5.85
C ALA A 38 3.45 8.37 4.52
N GLY A 39 3.44 7.44 3.57
CA GLY A 39 2.74 7.55 2.30
C GLY A 39 1.79 6.39 2.09
N VAL A 40 0.73 6.62 1.32
CA VAL A 40 -0.25 5.62 0.91
C VAL A 40 -0.41 5.64 -0.61
N ALA A 41 -0.59 4.48 -1.21
CA ALA A 41 -0.95 4.34 -2.61
C ALA A 41 -2.26 3.56 -2.73
N SER A 42 -3.28 4.22 -3.27
CA SER A 42 -4.60 3.64 -3.54
C SER A 42 -4.73 3.33 -5.02
N LEU A 43 -5.18 2.12 -5.37
CA LEU A 43 -5.44 1.75 -6.76
C LEU A 43 -6.68 2.50 -7.27
N LEU A 44 -6.52 3.29 -8.33
CA LEU A 44 -7.62 4.00 -9.00
C LEU A 44 -8.18 3.17 -10.16
N SER A 45 -7.30 2.58 -10.97
CA SER A 45 -7.71 1.75 -12.10
C SER A 45 -6.70 0.67 -12.47
N ARG A 46 -7.22 -0.43 -13.04
CA ARG A 46 -6.44 -1.55 -13.58
C ARG A 46 -6.98 -1.92 -14.95
N GLN A 47 -6.11 -2.04 -15.93
CA GLN A 47 -6.41 -2.49 -17.28
C GLN A 47 -5.50 -3.67 -17.64
N ARG A 48 -6.10 -4.80 -18.02
CA ARG A 48 -5.40 -5.94 -18.63
C ARG A 48 -5.40 -5.80 -20.14
N ILE A 49 -4.24 -5.92 -20.76
CA ILE A 49 -4.04 -5.85 -22.20
C ILE A 49 -3.55 -7.22 -22.66
N SER A 50 -4.46 -8.01 -23.22
CA SER A 50 -4.14 -9.30 -23.85
C SER A 50 -3.79 -9.11 -25.33
N PRO A 51 -2.74 -9.75 -25.85
CA PRO A 51 -2.39 -9.67 -27.26
C PRO A 51 -3.39 -10.51 -28.10
N GLY A 52 -4.33 -9.84 -28.80
CA GLY A 52 -5.02 -10.39 -29.97
C GLY A 52 -6.55 -10.41 -29.95
N SER A 53 -7.17 -9.37 -30.51
CA SER A 53 -8.07 -9.47 -31.69
C SER A 53 -8.37 -8.06 -32.21
N PRO A 54 -8.10 -7.72 -33.48
CA PRO A 54 -8.57 -6.47 -34.07
C PRO A 54 -10.10 -6.54 -34.17
N GLY A 55 -10.81 -6.03 -33.16
CA GLY A 55 -12.27 -5.98 -33.17
C GLY A 55 -13.00 -6.13 -31.83
N GLU A 56 -12.36 -6.57 -30.75
CA GLU A 56 -13.02 -6.66 -29.42
C GLU A 56 -12.14 -6.12 -28.30
N GLU A 57 -12.16 -4.79 -28.11
CA GLU A 57 -11.65 -4.14 -26.91
C GLU A 57 -12.58 -4.40 -25.72
N LYS A 58 -12.58 -5.60 -25.16
CA LYS A 58 -13.09 -5.81 -23.79
C LYS A 58 -12.01 -5.43 -22.80
N ALA A 59 -11.81 -4.12 -22.63
CA ALA A 59 -11.07 -3.62 -21.49
C ALA A 59 -11.89 -3.93 -20.22
N ASP A 60 -11.45 -4.89 -19.42
CA ASP A 60 -11.90 -5.05 -18.04
C ASP A 60 -11.45 -3.79 -17.25
N LYS A 61 -12.18 -2.70 -17.42
CA LYS A 61 -11.95 -1.44 -16.72
C LYS A 61 -12.48 -1.60 -15.30
N ILE A 62 -11.57 -1.79 -14.36
CA ILE A 62 -11.89 -1.61 -12.94
C ILE A 62 -11.57 -0.15 -12.62
N GLY A 63 -12.59 0.67 -12.30
CA GLY A 63 -12.42 2.09 -12.00
C GLY A 63 -13.29 2.53 -10.81
N PHE A 64 -12.76 3.42 -9.98
CA PHE A 64 -13.50 4.17 -8.93
C PHE A 64 -12.65 5.44 -8.58
N LEU A 65 -13.13 6.68 -8.35
CA LEU A 65 -14.41 7.25 -7.90
C LEU A 65 -14.72 8.60 -8.58
N GLY A 66 -15.96 8.75 -9.03
CA GLY A 66 -16.72 10.00 -9.12
C GLY A 66 -18.17 9.66 -8.73
N GLU A 67 -18.65 10.31 -7.68
CA GLU A 67 -19.89 10.22 -6.88
C GLU A 67 -21.05 9.21 -7.16
N GLU A 68 -21.59 8.75 -6.02
CA GLU A 68 -22.96 8.28 -5.69
C GLU A 68 -23.51 6.95 -6.25
N LYS A 69 -23.78 6.06 -5.29
CA LYS A 69 -24.80 4.98 -5.25
C LYS A 69 -24.75 3.89 -6.34
N LYS A 70 -24.10 2.76 -6.01
CA LYS A 70 -24.64 1.38 -6.14
C LYS A 70 -23.59 0.33 -5.76
N LYS A 71 -24.07 -0.81 -5.23
CA LYS A 71 -23.30 -2.01 -4.91
C LYS A 71 -22.57 -2.54 -6.16
N SER A 72 -21.23 -2.60 -6.16
CA SER A 72 -20.46 -3.47 -7.06
C SER A 72 -18.97 -3.40 -6.76
N GLY A 73 -18.36 -4.56 -6.44
CA GLY A 73 -16.93 -4.87 -6.46
C GLY A 73 -15.96 -3.76 -6.05
N GLN A 74 -15.62 -3.69 -4.76
CA GLN A 74 -14.43 -2.94 -4.33
C GLN A 74 -13.23 -3.42 -5.19
N THR A 75 -12.49 -2.47 -5.75
CA THR A 75 -11.19 -2.71 -6.41
C THR A 75 -10.20 -3.18 -5.34
N GLN A 76 -10.35 -4.42 -4.88
CA GLN A 76 -9.61 -4.95 -3.74
C GLN A 76 -8.18 -5.24 -4.15
N ILE A 77 -7.25 -4.42 -3.67
CA ILE A 77 -5.85 -4.82 -3.58
C ILE A 77 -5.57 -5.35 -2.18
N THR A 78 -4.74 -6.38 -2.09
CA THR A 78 -4.18 -6.79 -0.80
C THR A 78 -3.09 -5.78 -0.43
N GLY A 79 -3.41 -4.87 0.49
CA GLY A 79 -2.47 -3.87 0.99
C GLY A 79 -1.18 -4.49 1.53
N ARG A 80 -0.07 -3.79 1.27
CA ARG A 80 1.29 -4.20 1.67
C ARG A 80 1.97 -3.04 2.38
N ALA A 81 2.85 -3.37 3.31
CA ALA A 81 3.69 -2.39 3.97
C ALA A 81 5.07 -2.33 3.29
N PHE A 82 5.62 -1.12 3.23
CA PHE A 82 6.94 -0.83 2.68
C PHE A 82 7.72 0.01 3.70
N CYS A 83 8.99 -0.32 3.89
CA CYS A 83 9.95 0.50 4.62
C CYS A 83 11.20 0.56 3.76
N PHE A 84 11.20 1.45 2.76
CA PHE A 84 12.10 1.44 1.60
C PHE A 84 11.95 0.21 0.67
N LEU A 85 11.91 -0.99 1.25
CA LEU A 85 11.67 -2.26 0.58
C LEU A 85 10.32 -2.86 1.00
N PRO A 86 9.72 -3.74 0.17
CA PRO A 86 8.51 -4.46 0.55
C PRO A 86 8.75 -5.30 1.81
N LEU A 87 7.88 -5.15 2.80
CA LEU A 87 7.88 -6.01 3.99
C LEU A 87 7.11 -7.31 3.70
N PRO A 88 7.45 -8.43 4.36
CA PRO A 88 6.79 -9.73 4.18
C PRO A 88 5.42 -9.80 4.89
N CYS A 89 4.65 -8.71 4.90
CA CYS A 89 3.36 -8.66 5.57
C CYS A 89 2.27 -8.03 4.69
N VAL A 90 1.05 -8.50 4.92
CA VAL A 90 -0.18 -7.92 4.36
C VAL A 90 -0.82 -7.05 5.44
N THR A 91 -1.27 -5.86 5.07
CA THR A 91 -1.81 -4.90 6.04
C THR A 91 -3.30 -5.07 6.29
N GLY A 92 -4.01 -5.81 5.43
CA GLY A 92 -5.47 -5.89 5.43
C GLY A 92 -6.18 -4.61 4.99
N LEU A 93 -5.43 -3.56 4.64
CA LEU A 93 -5.97 -2.30 4.14
C LEU A 93 -6.12 -2.35 2.61
N PRO A 94 -7.07 -1.60 2.02
CA PRO A 94 -7.24 -1.50 0.56
C PRO A 94 -6.21 -0.56 -0.10
N VAL A 95 -5.08 -0.31 0.56
CA VAL A 95 -4.00 0.59 0.11
C VAL A 95 -2.64 -0.02 0.41
N HIS A 96 -1.65 0.29 -0.41
CA HIS A 96 -0.25 0.11 -0.02
C HIS A 96 0.17 1.24 0.92
N VAL A 97 1.00 0.93 1.91
CA VAL A 97 1.48 1.89 2.90
C VAL A 97 2.99 1.86 2.93
N ASN A 98 3.63 3.03 2.81
CA ASN A 98 5.06 3.22 3.00
C ASN A 98 5.30 4.06 4.25
N GLY A 99 6.27 3.70 5.07
CA GLY A 99 6.62 4.47 6.25
C GLY A 99 7.79 3.89 7.03
N TYR A 100 8.24 4.66 8.01
CA TYR A 100 9.28 4.21 8.94
C TYR A 100 8.63 3.40 10.06
N PHE A 101 8.69 2.07 9.93
CA PHE A 101 8.23 1.16 10.97
C PHE A 101 9.40 0.76 11.87
N GLU A 102 9.16 0.67 13.18
CA GLU A 102 10.11 0.01 14.07
C GLU A 102 10.16 -1.47 13.69
N LEU A 103 11.27 -1.87 13.09
CA LEU A 103 11.57 -3.28 12.86
C LEU A 103 12.25 -3.80 14.13
N SER A 104 11.89 -5.01 14.56
CA SER A 104 12.53 -5.61 15.74
C SER A 104 14.06 -5.62 15.56
N ALA A 105 14.80 -5.51 16.67
CA ALA A 105 16.26 -5.49 16.64
C ALA A 105 16.87 -6.73 15.95
N ASN A 106 16.08 -7.82 15.85
CA ASN A 106 16.41 -9.04 15.14
C ASN A 106 16.07 -8.94 13.63
N ARG A 107 16.67 -7.93 12.98
CA ARG A 107 16.60 -7.66 11.52
C ARG A 107 17.03 -8.83 10.60
N ARG A 108 17.43 -9.98 11.16
CA ARG A 108 17.79 -11.20 10.42
C ARG A 108 16.57 -12.03 10.03
N ASP A 109 15.46 -11.93 10.77
CA ASP A 109 14.33 -12.85 10.60
C ASP A 109 13.22 -12.28 9.69
N ILE A 110 13.36 -11.03 9.24
CA ILE A 110 12.42 -10.38 8.30
C ILE A 110 12.46 -11.04 6.91
N TRP A 111 13.46 -11.87 6.60
CA TRP A 111 13.52 -12.58 5.32
C TRP A 111 12.96 -14.00 5.32
N TRP A 112 12.55 -14.53 6.47
CA TRP A 112 12.07 -15.90 6.55
C TRP A 112 10.61 -15.87 7.00
N GLY A 113 9.72 -16.08 6.03
CA GLY A 113 8.29 -16.16 6.30
C GLY A 113 7.98 -17.20 7.38
N SER A 114 6.87 -16.93 8.08
CA SER A 114 6.14 -17.82 8.99
C SER A 114 6.34 -17.68 10.50
N ASP A 115 6.63 -16.50 11.05
CA ASP A 115 6.10 -16.16 12.38
C ASP A 115 6.12 -14.64 12.62
N MET A 116 4.96 -14.07 12.97
CA MET A 116 4.80 -12.68 13.40
C MET A 116 4.18 -12.67 14.81
N SER A 117 4.69 -13.51 15.70
CA SER A 117 4.43 -13.41 17.14
C SER A 117 5.60 -12.69 17.80
N GLY A 118 5.35 -11.43 18.18
CA GLY A 118 6.19 -10.60 19.03
C GLY A 118 5.33 -9.87 20.04
#